data_AF-A0A3C1D865-F1
#
_entry.id   AF-A0A3C1D865-F1
#
_cell.length_a   1.000
_cell.length_b   1.000
_cell.length_c   1.000
_cell.angle_alpha   90.00
_cell.angle_beta   90.00
_cell.angle_gamma   90.00
#
_symmetry.space_group_name_H-M   'P 1'
#
loop_
_entity.id
_entity.type
_entity.pdbx_description
1 polymer ?
#
loop_
_entity_poly.entity_id
_entity_poly.type
_entity_poly.pdbx_seq_one_letter_code
_entity_poly.pdbx_strand_id
1 'polypeptide(L)'
;DGSLPQPGWDSAYDWQGYVPFADLPVAYNPDEGYIVTANNAIVDQNYPYFLTRDWDYGWRAARIDELLQRAIAEGPVTAEVMRGIQADNQSEIGKTLITVSENLRTGDEATDAALDLLRQWDAQNDADSSAAAFANVVWDELAQNLFTRGRSTPVPLTSQSRQFLVVQNLLADPGSPWWTNTEIGVSGQRDMLEASARSATEILTTAQGSNPLQWRWGTLHAITLTHETFGTSGIAPIEALFNRGPFPVGGGSSVVNATGWPLGEGFATTTVPSMRMVVDLSHFDASGWNHLTGASGHAFHENYTDQTATWQAAGLIPWAFTRDAVTAATEHTLTLEPAN
;
A
#
# COMPACT_ATOMS: atom_id res chain seq x y z
N ASP A 1 19.45 -13.35 14.15
CA ASP A 1 18.20 -12.57 14.01
C ASP A 1 17.39 -12.96 12.77
N GLY A 2 17.72 -14.08 12.10
CA GLY A 2 17.01 -14.52 10.89
C GLY A 2 17.46 -13.83 9.59
N SER A 3 18.33 -12.81 9.65
CA SER A 3 18.71 -12.03 8.47
C SER A 3 19.74 -12.71 7.56
N LEU A 4 20.55 -13.63 8.10
CA LEU A 4 21.61 -14.34 7.37
C LEU A 4 21.65 -15.82 7.78
N PRO A 5 22.06 -16.73 6.86
CA PRO A 5 22.37 -18.11 7.19
C PRO A 5 23.37 -18.18 8.35
N GLN A 6 23.13 -19.10 9.28
CA GLN A 6 24.01 -19.33 10.42
C GLN A 6 24.85 -20.59 10.22
N PRO A 7 26.03 -20.69 10.84
CA PRO A 7 26.88 -21.89 10.79
C PRO A 7 26.16 -23.15 11.31
N GLY A 8 25.66 -23.99 10.40
CA GLY A 8 24.93 -25.21 10.77
C GLY A 8 25.79 -26.34 11.37
N TRP A 9 27.12 -26.18 11.39
CA TRP A 9 28.05 -27.10 12.03
C TRP A 9 28.39 -26.72 13.48
N ASP A 10 27.95 -25.54 13.94
CA ASP A 10 28.21 -25.04 15.28
C ASP A 10 26.92 -25.03 16.09
N SER A 11 26.85 -25.92 17.09
CA SER A 11 25.69 -26.08 17.97
C SER A 11 25.33 -24.82 18.77
N ALA A 12 26.22 -23.83 18.83
CA ALA A 12 25.91 -22.53 19.42
C ALA A 12 24.79 -21.77 18.67
N TYR A 13 24.51 -22.15 17.41
CA TYR A 13 23.45 -21.57 16.58
C TYR A 13 22.16 -22.41 16.54
N ASP A 14 22.14 -23.56 17.22
CA ASP A 14 20.96 -24.43 17.25
C ASP A 14 19.80 -23.75 17.98
N TRP A 15 18.58 -24.00 17.50
CA TRP A 15 17.37 -23.61 18.23
C TRP A 15 17.30 -24.34 19.57
N GLN A 16 17.10 -23.59 20.65
CA GLN A 16 17.07 -24.13 22.03
C GLN A 16 15.67 -24.60 22.48
N GLY A 17 14.71 -24.63 21.55
CA GLY A 17 13.31 -24.98 21.82
C GLY A 17 12.33 -23.99 21.19
N TYR A 18 11.09 -24.03 21.67
CA TYR A 18 10.04 -23.09 21.30
C TYR A 18 9.82 -22.06 22.41
N VAL A 19 9.38 -20.86 22.04
CA VAL A 19 8.81 -19.92 23.01
C VAL A 19 7.57 -20.58 23.64
N PRO A 20 7.44 -20.64 24.98
CA PRO A 20 6.28 -21.23 25.62
C PRO A 20 4.98 -20.50 25.21
N PHE A 21 3.90 -21.25 25.02
CA PHE A 21 2.62 -20.67 24.59
C PHE A 21 2.11 -19.58 25.54
N ALA A 22 2.29 -19.76 26.85
CA ALA A 22 1.88 -18.81 27.87
C ALA A 22 2.68 -17.49 27.84
N ASP A 23 3.85 -17.48 27.20
CA ASP A 23 4.70 -16.31 27.07
C ASP A 23 4.47 -15.54 25.77
N LEU A 24 3.66 -16.08 24.84
CA LEU A 24 3.34 -15.40 23.58
C LEU A 24 2.60 -14.08 23.84
N PRO A 25 2.85 -13.01 23.05
CA PRO A 25 2.20 -11.72 23.24
C PRO A 25 0.69 -11.86 23.06
N VAL A 26 -0.08 -11.41 24.06
CA VAL A 26 -1.54 -11.43 24.04
C VAL A 26 -2.09 -10.14 24.64
N ALA A 27 -3.14 -9.61 24.03
CA ALA A 27 -3.96 -8.55 24.58
C ALA A 27 -5.41 -9.04 24.63
N TYR A 28 -6.10 -8.83 25.75
CA TYR A 28 -7.49 -9.20 25.93
C TYR A 28 -8.23 -8.08 26.65
N ASN A 29 -9.25 -7.51 25.99
CA ASN A 29 -9.97 -6.30 26.42
C ASN A 29 -9.02 -5.19 26.89
N PRO A 30 -8.13 -4.68 25.99
CA PRO A 30 -7.24 -3.58 26.34
C PRO A 30 -8.05 -2.33 26.72
N ASP A 31 -7.49 -1.48 27.57
CA ASP A 31 -8.17 -0.29 28.11
C ASP A 31 -8.58 0.69 27.01
N GLU A 32 -7.86 0.72 25.90
CA GLU A 32 -8.15 1.49 24.69
C GLU A 32 -9.47 1.07 24.02
N GLY A 33 -9.95 -0.15 24.27
CA GLY A 33 -11.21 -0.67 23.74
C GLY A 33 -11.17 -1.17 22.30
N TYR A 34 -10.01 -1.14 21.65
CA TYR A 34 -9.79 -1.69 20.30
C TYR A 34 -8.37 -2.24 20.14
N ILE A 35 -8.15 -3.01 19.07
CA ILE A 35 -6.83 -3.57 18.71
C ILE A 35 -6.56 -3.22 17.25
N VAL A 36 -5.37 -2.69 16.96
CA VAL A 36 -4.89 -2.45 15.59
C VAL A 36 -3.65 -3.29 15.33
N THR A 37 -3.69 -4.06 14.24
CA THR A 37 -2.51 -4.77 13.72
C THR A 37 -2.42 -4.54 12.23
N ALA A 38 -1.29 -4.01 11.75
CA ALA A 38 -1.03 -3.79 10.34
C ALA A 38 0.43 -4.15 10.00
N ASN A 39 0.86 -5.35 10.42
CA ASN A 39 2.23 -5.88 10.27
C ASN A 39 3.33 -5.13 11.05
N ASN A 40 2.94 -4.13 11.84
CA ASN A 40 3.81 -3.44 12.78
C ASN A 40 4.28 -4.36 13.92
N ALA A 41 5.30 -3.93 14.64
CA ALA A 41 5.76 -4.63 15.84
C ALA A 41 4.62 -4.81 16.85
N ILE A 42 4.50 -6.03 17.38
CA ILE A 42 3.47 -6.44 18.37
C ILE A 42 4.00 -6.48 19.80
N VAL A 43 5.28 -6.19 20.00
CA VAL A 43 5.99 -6.19 21.29
C VAL A 43 6.95 -5.01 21.34
N ASP A 44 7.29 -4.59 22.56
CA ASP A 44 8.32 -3.58 22.79
C ASP A 44 9.72 -4.21 22.89
N GLN A 45 10.73 -3.37 23.16
CA GLN A 45 12.12 -3.81 23.32
C GLN A 45 12.38 -4.61 24.62
N ASN A 46 11.42 -4.64 25.55
CA ASN A 46 11.53 -5.33 26.83
C ASN A 46 11.00 -6.77 26.77
N TYR A 47 10.31 -7.14 25.69
CA TYR A 47 9.80 -8.49 25.52
C TYR A 47 10.97 -9.52 25.49
N PRO A 48 10.94 -10.56 26.33
CA PRO A 48 12.12 -11.37 26.63
C PRO A 48 12.54 -12.31 25.49
N TYR A 49 11.67 -12.55 24.52
CA TYR A 49 11.95 -13.46 23.40
C TYR A 49 12.17 -12.69 22.10
N PHE A 50 13.23 -13.05 21.38
CA PHE A 50 13.45 -12.55 20.04
C PHE A 50 12.39 -13.12 19.07
N LEU A 51 11.61 -12.25 18.42
CA LEU A 51 10.64 -12.64 17.39
C LEU A 51 11.20 -12.35 15.99
N THR A 52 11.43 -11.07 15.67
CA THR A 52 12.05 -10.62 14.42
C THR A 52 12.57 -9.19 14.58
N ARG A 53 13.46 -8.77 13.67
CA ARG A 53 13.85 -7.35 13.47
C ARG A 53 13.13 -6.72 12.27
N ASP A 54 12.48 -7.53 11.46
CA ASP A 54 11.87 -7.13 10.19
C ASP A 54 10.36 -6.98 10.37
N TRP A 55 9.97 -5.78 10.82
CA TRP A 55 8.59 -5.37 10.99
C TRP A 55 8.24 -4.31 9.94
N ASP A 56 6.95 -4.15 9.64
CA ASP A 56 6.52 -2.89 9.06
C ASP A 56 6.74 -1.76 10.08
N TYR A 57 7.13 -0.57 9.61
CA TYR A 57 7.44 0.57 10.48
C TYR A 57 6.20 1.29 11.03
N GLY A 58 5.00 0.75 10.77
CA GLY A 58 3.79 1.09 11.51
C GLY A 58 3.00 2.28 10.98
N TRP A 59 3.34 2.80 9.80
CA TRP A 59 2.62 3.91 9.17
C TRP A 59 1.13 3.64 9.01
N ARG A 60 0.77 2.42 8.55
CA ARG A 60 -0.64 2.00 8.42
C ARG A 60 -1.31 1.84 9.76
N ALA A 61 -0.62 1.24 10.73
CA ALA A 61 -1.16 1.02 12.07
C ALA A 61 -1.48 2.36 12.75
N ALA A 62 -0.54 3.30 12.70
CA ALA A 62 -0.72 4.64 13.25
C ALA A 62 -1.88 5.39 12.56
N ARG A 63 -2.03 5.25 11.24
CA ARG A 63 -3.14 5.86 10.52
C ARG A 63 -4.51 5.26 10.88
N ILE A 64 -4.59 3.94 11.00
CA ILE A 64 -5.82 3.24 11.42
C ILE A 64 -6.18 3.65 12.85
N ASP A 65 -5.19 3.70 13.74
CA ASP A 65 -5.34 4.15 15.12
C ASP A 65 -5.88 5.60 15.18
N GLU A 66 -5.27 6.53 14.44
CA GLU A 66 -5.72 7.93 14.34
C GLU A 66 -7.18 8.04 13.83
N LEU A 67 -7.55 7.24 12.84
CA LEU A 67 -8.91 7.21 12.29
C LEU A 67 -9.92 6.64 13.28
N LEU A 68 -9.56 5.56 13.99
CA LEU A 68 -10.41 4.95 15.02
C LEU A 68 -10.62 5.90 16.19
N GLN A 69 -9.57 6.52 16.70
CA GLN A 69 -9.68 7.49 17.80
C GLN A 69 -10.61 8.66 17.43
N ARG A 70 -10.47 9.20 16.21
CA ARG A 70 -11.38 10.24 15.70
C ARG A 70 -12.82 9.74 15.61
N ALA A 71 -13.04 8.57 15.01
CA ALA A 71 -14.37 7.99 14.88
C ALA A 71 -15.06 7.76 16.25
N ILE A 72 -14.32 7.22 17.22
CA ILE A 72 -14.83 6.97 18.59
C ILE A 72 -15.20 8.29 19.27
N ALA A 73 -14.41 9.34 19.08
CA ALA A 73 -14.70 10.66 19.63
C ALA A 73 -15.97 11.29 19.02
N GLU A 74 -16.27 10.97 17.76
CA GLU A 74 -17.46 11.46 17.04
C GLU A 74 -18.72 10.64 17.33
N GLY A 75 -18.59 9.35 17.66
CA GLY A 75 -19.73 8.50 18.01
C GLY A 75 -19.46 6.99 17.87
N PRO A 76 -20.52 6.18 17.78
CA PRO A 76 -20.38 4.73 17.59
C PRO A 76 -19.64 4.38 16.29
N VAL A 77 -18.66 3.49 16.40
CA VAL A 77 -17.95 2.93 15.25
C VAL A 77 -18.83 1.86 14.60
N THR A 78 -19.47 2.21 13.48
CA THR A 78 -20.33 1.30 12.72
C THR A 78 -19.53 0.53 11.66
N ALA A 79 -20.15 -0.49 11.05
CA ALA A 79 -19.55 -1.20 9.93
C ALA A 79 -19.19 -0.27 8.75
N GLU A 80 -20.00 0.76 8.53
CA GLU A 80 -19.77 1.78 7.50
C GLU A 80 -18.55 2.66 7.80
N VAL A 81 -18.35 3.04 9.07
CA VAL A 81 -17.14 3.76 9.50
C VAL A 81 -15.91 2.90 9.26
N MET A 82 -15.94 1.61 9.63
CA MET A 82 -14.83 0.68 9.41
C MET A 82 -14.49 0.51 7.92
N ARG A 83 -15.50 0.48 7.04
CA ARG A 83 -15.31 0.50 5.59
C ARG A 83 -14.58 1.76 5.14
N GLY A 84 -14.98 2.93 5.64
CA GLY A 84 -14.31 4.20 5.37
C GLY A 84 -12.83 4.18 5.78
N ILE A 85 -12.49 3.59 6.93
CA ILE A 85 -11.10 3.42 7.37
C ILE A 85 -10.31 2.55 6.38
N GLN A 86 -10.87 1.43 5.90
CA GLN A 86 -10.21 0.55 4.93
C GLN A 86 -9.97 1.23 3.57
N ALA A 87 -10.68 2.31 3.26
CA ALA A 87 -10.58 3.08 2.03
C ALA A 87 -9.60 4.27 2.11
N ASP A 88 -9.01 4.56 3.28
CA ASP A 88 -8.14 5.72 3.45
C ASP A 88 -6.86 5.61 2.59
N ASN A 89 -6.65 6.64 1.77
CA ASN A 89 -5.54 6.73 0.81
C ASN A 89 -4.40 7.63 1.32
N GLN A 90 -4.37 8.00 2.61
CA GLN A 90 -3.43 9.00 3.08
C GLN A 90 -1.99 8.46 3.10
N SER A 91 -1.07 9.20 2.47
CA SER A 91 0.34 8.88 2.38
C SER A 91 1.17 9.69 3.37
N GLU A 92 1.83 9.02 4.31
CA GLU A 92 2.68 9.68 5.31
C GLU A 92 3.96 10.28 4.70
N ILE A 93 4.57 9.58 3.74
CA ILE A 93 5.66 10.19 2.97
C ILE A 93 5.14 11.37 2.13
N GLY A 94 3.89 11.33 1.70
CA GLY A 94 3.23 12.44 1.02
C GLY A 94 3.22 13.71 1.86
N LYS A 95 2.82 13.64 3.13
CA LYS A 95 2.89 14.79 4.08
C LYS A 95 4.32 15.33 4.22
N THR A 96 5.29 14.43 4.26
CA THR A 96 6.71 14.78 4.31
C THR A 96 7.12 15.55 3.06
N LEU A 97 6.74 15.06 1.88
CA LEU A 97 7.01 15.70 0.58
C LEU A 97 6.35 17.08 0.46
N ILE A 98 5.10 17.24 0.91
CA ILE A 98 4.43 18.55 0.98
C ILE A 98 5.27 19.53 1.80
N THR A 99 5.71 19.11 2.99
CA THR A 99 6.49 19.95 3.91
C THR A 99 7.83 20.38 3.29
N VAL A 100 8.61 19.45 2.75
CA VAL A 100 9.96 19.77 2.22
C VAL A 100 9.91 20.50 0.88
N SER A 101 8.79 20.42 0.16
CA SER A 101 8.60 21.11 -1.13
C SER A 101 8.01 22.52 -1.00
N GLU A 102 7.55 22.93 0.19
CA GLU A 102 6.84 24.21 0.41
C GLU A 102 7.57 25.39 -0.25
N ASN A 103 8.88 25.50 -0.01
CA ASN A 103 9.73 26.58 -0.51
C ASN A 103 10.65 26.16 -1.68
N LEU A 104 10.49 24.95 -2.20
CA LEU A 104 11.30 24.44 -3.31
C LEU A 104 10.91 25.14 -4.62
N ARG A 105 11.90 25.68 -5.33
CA ARG A 105 11.72 26.23 -6.68
C ARG A 105 12.94 25.84 -7.50
N THR A 106 12.66 25.33 -8.68
CA THR A 106 13.63 24.82 -9.63
C THR A 106 13.95 25.86 -10.71
N GLY A 107 13.06 26.83 -10.94
CA GLY A 107 13.19 27.78 -12.05
C GLY A 107 12.85 27.18 -13.41
N ASP A 108 12.40 25.92 -13.46
CA ASP A 108 11.72 25.33 -14.61
C ASP A 108 10.20 25.46 -14.41
N GLU A 109 9.51 26.08 -15.37
CA GLU A 109 8.10 26.44 -15.24
C GLU A 109 7.20 25.21 -15.08
N ALA A 110 7.48 24.12 -15.81
CA ALA A 110 6.68 22.90 -15.74
C ALA A 110 6.86 22.19 -14.39
N THR A 111 8.09 22.13 -13.88
CA THR A 111 8.41 21.53 -12.59
C THR A 111 7.86 22.35 -11.44
N ASP A 112 7.97 23.68 -11.50
CA ASP A 112 7.43 24.56 -10.47
C ASP A 112 5.89 24.54 -10.42
N ALA A 113 5.22 24.41 -11.58
CA ALA A 113 3.77 24.18 -11.65
C ALA A 113 3.36 22.83 -11.05
N ALA A 114 4.14 21.77 -11.27
CA ALA A 114 3.90 20.47 -10.63
C ALA A 114 4.11 20.51 -9.11
N LEU A 115 5.13 21.24 -8.64
CA LEU A 115 5.36 21.49 -7.21
C LEU A 115 4.21 22.30 -6.59
N ASP A 116 3.55 23.20 -7.33
CA ASP A 116 2.37 23.92 -6.84
C ASP A 116 1.17 22.97 -6.61
N LEU A 117 1.02 21.89 -7.39
CA LEU A 117 0.04 20.85 -7.12
C LEU A 117 0.30 20.17 -5.77
N LEU A 118 1.57 19.84 -5.52
CA LEU A 118 1.99 19.18 -4.28
C LEU A 118 1.67 20.04 -3.06
N ARG A 119 1.85 21.36 -3.12
CA ARG A 119 1.54 22.29 -2.01
C ARG A 119 0.06 22.35 -1.64
N GLN A 120 -0.84 22.06 -2.58
CA GLN A 120 -2.29 22.11 -2.38
C GLN A 120 -2.88 20.74 -2.04
N TRP A 121 -2.05 19.70 -2.08
CA TRP A 121 -2.47 18.33 -1.85
C TRP A 121 -2.73 18.06 -0.37
N ASP A 122 -3.71 17.20 -0.09
CA ASP A 122 -4.10 16.74 1.24
C ASP A 122 -3.44 15.40 1.63
N ALA A 123 -2.44 14.97 0.85
CA ALA A 123 -1.76 13.69 0.96
C ALA A 123 -2.63 12.46 0.65
N GLN A 124 -3.82 12.60 0.06
CA GLN A 124 -4.64 11.46 -0.38
C GLN A 124 -4.23 10.94 -1.75
N ASN A 125 -3.81 9.68 -1.82
CA ASN A 125 -3.46 8.98 -3.06
C ASN A 125 -4.72 8.52 -3.82
N ASP A 126 -5.66 9.41 -4.09
CA ASP A 126 -6.84 9.07 -4.89
C ASP A 126 -6.45 8.80 -6.35
N ALA A 127 -7.18 7.88 -7.00
CA ALA A 127 -6.86 7.42 -8.35
C ALA A 127 -6.87 8.58 -9.38
N ASP A 128 -7.71 9.58 -9.17
CA ASP A 128 -7.85 10.73 -10.05
C ASP A 128 -6.98 11.94 -9.65
N SER A 129 -6.16 11.82 -8.60
CA SER A 129 -5.33 12.91 -8.10
C SER A 129 -4.08 13.12 -8.96
N SER A 130 -3.93 14.33 -9.49
CA SER A 130 -2.71 14.78 -10.19
C SER A 130 -1.54 14.99 -9.23
N ALA A 131 -1.83 15.53 -8.04
CA ALA A 131 -0.81 15.75 -7.02
C ALA A 131 -0.27 14.42 -6.48
N ALA A 132 -1.13 13.41 -6.28
CA ALA A 132 -0.68 12.07 -5.91
C ALA A 132 0.20 11.43 -7.00
N ALA A 133 -0.15 11.61 -8.28
CA ALA A 133 0.70 11.14 -9.38
C ALA A 133 2.10 11.76 -9.29
N PHE A 134 2.18 13.08 -9.14
CA PHE A 134 3.45 13.78 -9.00
C PHE A 134 4.21 13.36 -7.74
N ALA A 135 3.55 13.32 -6.58
CA ALA A 135 4.18 12.97 -5.31
C ALA A 135 4.80 11.57 -5.31
N ASN A 136 4.10 10.56 -5.85
CA ASN A 136 4.61 9.18 -5.88
C ASN A 136 5.76 9.01 -6.89
N VAL A 137 5.78 9.75 -8.00
CA VAL A 137 6.92 9.75 -8.93
C VAL A 137 8.11 10.50 -8.33
N VAL A 138 7.89 11.62 -7.64
CA VAL A 138 8.96 12.31 -6.88
C VAL A 138 9.55 11.39 -5.82
N TRP A 139 8.70 10.65 -5.10
CA TRP A 139 9.13 9.68 -4.11
C TRP A 139 10.02 8.59 -4.72
N ASP A 140 9.59 8.02 -5.85
CA ASP A 140 10.36 7.02 -6.59
C ASP A 140 11.74 7.54 -6.98
N GLU A 141 11.78 8.70 -7.63
CA GLU A 141 13.01 9.32 -8.11
C GLU A 141 13.92 9.73 -6.95
N LEU A 142 13.37 10.24 -5.85
CA LEU A 142 14.13 10.57 -4.65
C LEU A 142 14.79 9.32 -4.05
N ALA A 143 14.03 8.22 -3.90
CA ALA A 143 14.56 6.97 -3.36
C ALA A 143 15.65 6.39 -4.28
N GLN A 144 15.45 6.42 -5.59
CA GLN A 144 16.46 5.98 -6.56
C GLN A 144 17.73 6.85 -6.51
N ASN A 145 17.60 8.18 -6.52
CA ASN A 145 18.73 9.11 -6.50
C ASN A 145 19.52 9.06 -5.18
N LEU A 146 18.82 8.82 -4.06
CA LEU A 146 19.46 8.59 -2.77
C LEU A 146 20.21 7.27 -2.74
N PHE A 147 19.58 6.17 -3.14
CA PHE A 147 20.06 4.85 -2.72
C PHE A 147 20.60 3.96 -3.82
N THR A 148 20.24 4.17 -5.09
CA THR A 148 20.59 3.24 -6.17
C THR A 148 21.38 3.90 -7.29
N ARG A 149 20.82 4.94 -7.91
CA ARG A 149 21.34 5.57 -9.12
C ARG A 149 22.69 6.24 -8.85
N GLY A 150 23.72 5.81 -9.59
CA GLY A 150 25.06 6.37 -9.46
C GLY A 150 25.77 6.05 -8.13
N ARG A 151 25.23 5.14 -7.30
CA ARG A 151 25.88 4.73 -6.05
C ARG A 151 26.86 3.60 -6.31
N SER A 152 28.06 3.69 -5.72
CA SER A 152 29.06 2.61 -5.76
C SER A 152 28.57 1.33 -5.07
N THR A 153 27.65 1.47 -4.11
CA THR A 153 27.00 0.37 -3.42
C THR A 153 25.51 0.67 -3.34
N PRO A 154 24.74 0.29 -4.39
CA PRO A 154 23.30 0.47 -4.42
C PRO A 154 22.63 -0.24 -3.24
N VAL A 155 21.71 0.45 -2.57
CA VAL A 155 20.91 -0.11 -1.47
C VAL A 155 19.52 -0.51 -1.99
N PRO A 156 19.05 -1.74 -1.72
CA PRO A 156 17.74 -2.20 -2.19
C PRO A 156 16.56 -1.38 -1.64
N LEU A 157 15.58 -1.10 -2.50
CA LEU A 157 14.37 -0.33 -2.20
C LEU A 157 13.15 -1.19 -1.79
N THR A 158 13.40 -2.43 -1.34
CA THR A 158 12.38 -3.49 -1.19
C THR A 158 11.30 -3.25 -0.12
N SER A 159 11.47 -2.29 0.80
CA SER A 159 10.50 -1.99 1.86
C SER A 159 10.25 -0.49 1.91
N GLN A 160 9.11 -0.04 1.39
CA GLN A 160 8.76 1.37 1.39
C GLN A 160 8.57 1.94 2.80
N SER A 161 8.02 1.16 3.76
CA SER A 161 7.87 1.63 5.14
C SER A 161 9.22 1.91 5.82
N ARG A 162 10.25 1.10 5.53
CA ARG A 162 11.63 1.38 5.93
C ARG A 162 12.18 2.61 5.24
N GLN A 163 11.96 2.75 3.92
CA GLN A 163 12.45 3.91 3.18
C GLN A 163 11.82 5.22 3.68
N PHE A 164 10.54 5.20 4.09
CA PHE A 164 9.89 6.37 4.70
C PHE A 164 10.65 6.81 5.96
N LEU A 165 10.97 5.88 6.87
CA LEU A 165 11.75 6.18 8.07
C LEU A 165 13.15 6.71 7.73
N VAL A 166 13.88 6.01 6.84
CA VAL A 166 15.26 6.39 6.49
C VAL A 166 15.28 7.79 5.87
N VAL A 167 14.37 8.09 4.96
CA VAL A 167 14.32 9.40 4.31
C VAL A 167 13.87 10.50 5.29
N GLN A 168 12.91 10.24 6.19
CA GLN A 168 12.57 11.21 7.25
C GLN A 168 13.77 11.52 8.15
N ASN A 169 14.57 10.52 8.52
CA ASN A 169 15.80 10.74 9.29
C ASN A 169 16.85 11.53 8.51
N LEU A 170 17.01 11.24 7.20
CA LEU A 170 17.91 12.02 6.34
C LEU A 170 17.44 13.46 6.19
N LEU A 171 16.12 13.70 6.15
CA LEU A 171 15.56 15.05 6.05
C LEU A 171 15.89 15.89 7.28
N ALA A 172 15.93 15.25 8.46
CA ALA A 172 16.39 15.87 9.70
C ALA A 172 17.93 16.05 9.78
N ASP A 173 18.70 15.42 8.88
CA ASP A 173 20.15 15.56 8.76
C ASP A 173 20.55 16.08 7.35
N PRO A 174 20.35 17.38 7.07
CA PRO A 174 20.68 17.97 5.77
C PRO A 174 22.19 17.92 5.44
N GLY A 175 23.04 17.68 6.43
CA GLY A 175 24.49 17.52 6.25
C GLY A 175 24.92 16.12 5.82
N SER A 176 23.98 15.16 5.77
CA SER A 176 24.27 13.78 5.41
C SER A 176 24.93 13.67 4.03
N PRO A 177 26.00 12.88 3.87
CA PRO A 177 26.64 12.67 2.56
C PRO A 177 25.74 11.95 1.56
N TRP A 178 24.65 11.31 2.01
CA TRP A 178 23.63 10.72 1.14
C TRP A 178 22.95 11.75 0.25
N TRP A 179 22.92 13.02 0.66
CA TRP A 179 22.37 14.10 -0.15
C TRP A 179 23.27 14.52 -1.33
N THR A 180 24.54 14.11 -1.34
CA THR A 180 25.45 14.37 -2.45
C THR A 180 25.49 13.16 -3.37
N ASN A 181 25.30 13.38 -4.67
CA ASN A 181 25.41 12.36 -5.70
C ASN A 181 26.05 12.96 -6.96
N THR A 182 27.37 12.77 -7.09
CA THR A 182 28.18 13.36 -8.16
C THR A 182 27.86 12.80 -9.54
N GLU A 183 27.38 11.56 -9.63
CA GLU A 183 27.02 10.91 -10.90
C GLU A 183 25.80 11.57 -11.57
N ILE A 184 24.94 12.21 -10.78
CA ILE A 184 23.78 12.97 -11.27
C ILE A 184 23.93 14.49 -11.06
N GLY A 185 25.14 14.95 -10.71
CA GLY A 185 25.44 16.38 -10.56
C GLY A 185 24.75 17.06 -9.37
N VAL A 186 24.40 16.31 -8.33
CA VAL A 186 23.67 16.82 -7.16
C VAL A 186 24.62 17.03 -5.98
N SER A 187 24.56 18.21 -5.34
CA SER A 187 25.40 18.56 -4.19
C SER A 187 24.57 19.08 -3.01
N GLY A 188 23.94 18.17 -2.28
CA GLY A 188 23.24 18.48 -1.03
C GLY A 188 21.72 18.32 -1.16
N GLN A 189 21.03 18.50 -0.03
CA GLN A 189 19.64 18.08 0.11
C GLN A 189 18.71 18.81 -0.86
N ARG A 190 18.89 20.14 -0.98
CA ARG A 190 18.07 20.95 -1.88
C ARG A 190 18.21 20.50 -3.33
N ASP A 191 19.45 20.38 -3.82
CA ASP A 191 19.74 19.93 -5.18
C ASP A 191 19.14 18.55 -5.46
N MET A 192 19.18 17.64 -4.47
CA MET A 192 18.59 16.30 -4.59
C MET A 192 17.08 16.35 -4.77
N LEU A 193 16.39 17.18 -3.97
CA LEU A 193 14.94 17.36 -4.07
C LEU A 193 14.56 18.02 -5.39
N GLU A 194 15.30 19.05 -5.84
CA GLU A 194 15.06 19.71 -7.13
C GLU A 194 15.29 18.75 -8.30
N ALA A 195 16.38 17.97 -8.29
CA ALA A 195 16.66 16.99 -9.32
C ALA A 195 15.57 15.91 -9.40
N SER A 196 15.13 15.39 -8.25
CA SER A 196 14.06 14.39 -8.18
C SER A 196 12.72 14.94 -8.67
N ALA A 197 12.41 16.21 -8.36
CA ALA A 197 11.22 16.89 -8.88
C ALA A 197 11.26 17.05 -10.40
N ARG A 198 12.40 17.45 -10.98
CA ARG A 198 12.57 17.56 -12.43
C ARG A 198 12.38 16.22 -13.13
N SER A 199 13.05 15.16 -12.64
CA SER A 199 12.89 13.82 -13.20
C SER A 199 11.44 13.34 -13.15
N ALA A 200 10.73 13.62 -12.05
CA ALA A 200 9.32 13.28 -11.95
C ALA A 200 8.44 14.02 -12.98
N THR A 201 8.70 15.31 -13.19
CA THR A 201 8.00 16.11 -14.21
C THR A 201 8.27 15.59 -15.62
N GLU A 202 9.49 15.20 -15.95
CA GLU A 202 9.85 14.62 -17.26
C GLU A 202 9.15 13.28 -17.51
N ILE A 203 9.15 12.39 -16.50
CA ILE A 203 8.47 11.10 -16.54
C ILE A 203 6.97 11.28 -16.77
N LEU A 204 6.32 12.14 -15.98
CA LEU A 204 4.89 12.39 -16.09
C LEU A 204 4.51 13.12 -17.37
N THR A 205 5.34 14.04 -17.85
CA THR A 205 5.12 14.72 -19.13
C THR A 205 5.13 13.73 -20.29
N THR A 206 6.05 12.76 -20.24
CA THR A 206 6.16 11.69 -21.25
C THR A 206 4.99 10.73 -21.17
N ALA A 207 4.58 10.34 -19.95
CA ALA A 207 3.52 9.35 -19.74
C ALA A 207 2.10 9.89 -19.95
N GLN A 208 1.84 11.14 -19.53
CA GLN A 208 0.50 11.71 -19.41
C GLN A 208 0.34 13.09 -20.06
N GLY A 209 1.38 13.59 -20.73
CA GLY A 209 1.37 14.89 -21.43
C GLY A 209 1.78 16.07 -20.55
N SER A 210 1.96 17.22 -21.18
CA SER A 210 2.61 18.41 -20.59
C SER A 210 1.74 19.24 -19.64
N ASN A 211 0.48 18.86 -19.41
CA ASN A 211 -0.40 19.58 -18.50
C ASN A 211 -0.49 18.85 -17.15
N PRO A 212 0.16 19.36 -16.07
CA PRO A 212 0.15 18.72 -14.76
C PRO A 212 -1.24 18.47 -14.19
N LEU A 213 -2.24 19.30 -14.53
CA LEU A 213 -3.61 19.14 -14.06
C LEU A 213 -4.34 17.93 -14.67
N GLN A 214 -3.80 17.34 -15.74
CA GLN A 214 -4.37 16.16 -16.40
C GLN A 214 -3.73 14.85 -15.95
N TRP A 215 -2.66 14.91 -15.16
CA TRP A 215 -2.06 13.70 -14.60
C TRP A 215 -3.01 13.03 -13.63
N ARG A 216 -3.00 11.71 -13.59
CA ARG A 216 -3.81 10.90 -12.68
C ARG A 216 -2.97 9.80 -12.08
N TRP A 217 -3.08 9.57 -10.77
CA TRP A 217 -2.32 8.52 -10.09
C TRP A 217 -2.71 7.15 -10.64
N GLY A 218 -4.00 6.86 -10.76
CA GLY A 218 -4.53 5.60 -11.26
C GLY A 218 -4.18 5.29 -12.71
N THR A 219 -3.75 6.27 -13.53
CA THR A 219 -3.20 5.98 -14.87
C THR A 219 -1.85 5.26 -14.77
N LEU A 220 -1.02 5.64 -13.80
CA LEU A 220 0.25 4.97 -13.51
C LEU A 220 0.05 3.74 -12.61
N HIS A 221 -0.85 3.88 -11.64
CA HIS A 221 -1.13 2.94 -10.58
C HIS A 221 -2.41 2.17 -10.85
N ALA A 222 -2.38 1.42 -11.94
CA ALA A 222 -3.45 0.52 -12.29
C ALA A 222 -3.06 -0.93 -11.99
N ILE A 223 -4.06 -1.74 -11.66
CA ILE A 223 -3.91 -3.18 -11.55
C ILE A 223 -4.47 -3.87 -12.79
N THR A 224 -3.68 -4.76 -13.40
CA THR A 224 -4.21 -5.75 -14.34
C THR A 224 -4.44 -7.04 -13.59
N LEU A 225 -5.65 -7.56 -13.64
CA LEU A 225 -5.97 -8.88 -13.11
C LEU A 225 -5.42 -9.91 -14.10
N THR A 226 -4.20 -10.36 -13.82
CA THR A 226 -3.44 -11.24 -14.72
C THR A 226 -3.59 -12.70 -14.27
N HIS A 227 -4.05 -13.55 -15.18
CA HIS A 227 -4.10 -14.99 -14.93
C HIS A 227 -2.69 -15.59 -14.98
N GLU A 228 -2.21 -16.20 -13.91
CA GLU A 228 -0.80 -16.61 -13.77
C GLU A 228 -0.28 -17.58 -14.85
N THR A 229 -1.14 -18.45 -15.41
CA THR A 229 -0.73 -19.36 -16.50
C THR A 229 -1.02 -18.79 -17.89
N PHE A 230 -2.30 -18.59 -18.24
CA PHE A 230 -2.70 -18.19 -19.59
C PHE A 230 -2.52 -16.69 -19.85
N GLY A 231 -2.62 -15.88 -18.79
CA GLY A 231 -2.45 -14.43 -18.83
C GLY A 231 -1.02 -13.95 -19.00
N THR A 232 -0.04 -14.86 -18.89
CA THR A 232 1.39 -14.60 -19.13
C THR A 232 1.95 -15.56 -20.19
N SER A 233 1.11 -16.02 -21.11
CA SER A 233 1.47 -17.05 -22.10
C SER A 233 2.38 -16.54 -23.22
N GLY A 234 2.53 -15.23 -23.37
CA GLY A 234 3.23 -14.59 -24.49
C GLY A 234 2.41 -14.56 -25.78
N ILE A 235 1.13 -14.98 -25.72
CA ILE A 235 0.22 -15.06 -26.86
C ILE A 235 -0.94 -14.08 -26.62
N ALA A 236 -0.84 -12.87 -27.17
CA ALA A 236 -1.77 -11.78 -26.87
C ALA A 236 -3.27 -12.13 -26.97
N PRO A 237 -3.75 -12.91 -27.98
CA PRO A 237 -5.14 -13.33 -27.99
C PRO A 237 -5.55 -14.22 -26.81
N ILE A 238 -4.65 -15.07 -26.30
CA ILE A 238 -4.91 -15.90 -25.12
C ILE A 238 -4.96 -15.00 -23.89
N GLU A 239 -3.97 -14.13 -23.72
CA GLU A 239 -3.90 -13.22 -22.57
C GLU A 239 -5.15 -12.32 -22.48
N ALA A 240 -5.64 -11.81 -23.62
CA ALA A 240 -6.85 -11.00 -23.70
C ALA A 240 -8.13 -11.74 -23.27
N LEU A 241 -8.17 -13.08 -23.36
CA LEU A 241 -9.31 -13.86 -22.91
C LEU A 241 -9.38 -13.98 -21.39
N PHE A 242 -8.22 -14.06 -20.73
CA PHE A 242 -8.13 -14.33 -19.28
C PHE A 242 -7.90 -13.07 -18.45
N ASN A 243 -7.12 -12.12 -18.95
CA ASN A 243 -6.78 -10.93 -18.19
C ASN A 243 -7.92 -9.91 -18.22
N ARG A 244 -8.02 -9.09 -17.17
CA ARG A 244 -8.99 -7.98 -17.07
C ARG A 244 -8.29 -6.71 -16.60
N GLY A 245 -8.81 -5.57 -17.04
CA GLY A 245 -8.22 -4.26 -16.76
C GLY A 245 -7.31 -3.79 -17.90
N PRO A 246 -6.35 -2.89 -17.62
CA PRO A 246 -5.98 -2.37 -16.30
C PRO A 246 -7.09 -1.56 -15.63
N PHE A 247 -7.21 -1.66 -14.30
CA PHE A 247 -8.15 -0.90 -13.47
C PHE A 247 -7.40 0.16 -12.67
N PRO A 248 -7.67 1.46 -12.87
CA PRO A 248 -7.00 2.53 -12.12
C PRO A 248 -7.39 2.47 -10.63
N VAL A 249 -6.43 2.46 -9.72
CA VAL A 249 -6.70 2.41 -8.28
C VAL A 249 -6.01 3.55 -7.55
N GLY A 250 -6.62 3.99 -6.45
CA GLY A 250 -5.97 4.84 -5.45
C GLY A 250 -5.22 3.98 -4.45
N GLY A 251 -4.59 4.62 -3.45
CA GLY A 251 -3.84 3.94 -2.39
C GLY A 251 -2.34 3.93 -2.65
N GLY A 252 -1.63 3.03 -1.97
CA GLY A 252 -0.18 2.93 -2.12
C GLY A 252 0.47 1.96 -1.15
N SER A 253 1.79 1.89 -1.22
CA SER A 253 2.61 1.19 -0.22
C SER A 253 2.61 1.97 1.10
N SER A 254 2.49 1.25 2.23
CA SER A 254 2.40 1.85 3.58
C SER A 254 1.19 2.79 3.80
N VAL A 255 0.17 2.69 2.95
CA VAL A 255 -1.14 3.37 3.05
C VAL A 255 -2.21 2.36 3.45
N VAL A 256 -3.28 2.77 4.14
CA VAL A 256 -4.30 1.84 4.67
C VAL A 256 -4.98 1.08 3.53
N ASN A 257 -5.43 1.78 2.49
CA ASN A 257 -5.78 1.16 1.22
C ASN A 257 -4.50 0.67 0.50
N ALA A 258 -4.06 -0.53 0.87
CA ALA A 258 -2.73 -1.06 0.59
C ALA A 258 -2.58 -1.61 -0.84
N THR A 259 -2.71 -0.76 -1.84
CA THR A 259 -2.35 -1.05 -3.24
C THR A 259 -0.85 -0.77 -3.44
N GLY A 260 0.00 -1.71 -3.11
CA GLY A 260 1.45 -1.51 -3.16
C GLY A 260 2.03 -1.57 -4.57
N TRP A 261 3.18 -0.93 -4.76
CA TRP A 261 3.95 -0.90 -6.01
C TRP A 261 5.47 -0.88 -5.71
N PRO A 262 6.32 -1.38 -6.62
CA PRO A 262 7.77 -1.46 -6.42
C PRO A 262 8.49 -0.15 -6.81
N LEU A 263 9.32 0.37 -5.90
CA LEU A 263 10.20 1.51 -6.20
C LEU A 263 11.28 1.12 -7.21
N GLY A 264 11.50 1.94 -8.24
CA GLY A 264 12.54 1.79 -9.26
C GLY A 264 12.22 0.81 -10.39
N GLU A 265 11.03 0.20 -10.39
CA GLU A 265 10.61 -0.73 -11.46
C GLU A 265 9.39 -0.21 -12.23
N GLY A 266 8.46 0.45 -11.56
CA GLY A 266 7.27 1.04 -12.17
C GLY A 266 6.14 1.25 -11.16
N PHE A 267 5.10 1.94 -11.58
CA PHE A 267 4.03 2.40 -10.69
C PHE A 267 2.81 1.47 -10.63
N ALA A 268 2.77 0.44 -11.49
CA ALA A 268 1.66 -0.50 -11.52
C ALA A 268 1.49 -1.20 -10.18
N THR A 269 0.24 -1.41 -9.77
CA THR A 269 -0.08 -2.07 -8.51
C THR A 269 0.31 -3.55 -8.59
N THR A 270 1.11 -4.02 -7.65
CA THR A 270 1.60 -5.41 -7.57
C THR A 270 1.12 -6.15 -6.33
N THR A 271 0.68 -5.42 -5.29
CA THR A 271 0.10 -6.00 -4.08
C THR A 271 -1.19 -5.28 -3.75
N VAL A 272 -2.16 -6.01 -3.22
CA VAL A 272 -3.53 -5.53 -3.00
C VAL A 272 -4.17 -6.21 -1.81
N PRO A 273 -5.22 -5.61 -1.20
CA PRO A 273 -6.13 -6.35 -0.34
C PRO A 273 -6.85 -7.42 -1.18
N SER A 274 -6.51 -8.70 -0.97
CA SER A 274 -7.21 -9.82 -1.63
C SER A 274 -8.67 -9.91 -1.22
N MET A 275 -8.95 -9.54 0.03
CA MET A 275 -10.29 -9.44 0.61
C MET A 275 -10.37 -8.21 1.52
N ARG A 276 -11.54 -7.56 1.53
CA ARG A 276 -11.95 -6.62 2.57
C ARG A 276 -13.13 -7.21 3.33
N MET A 277 -13.20 -6.99 4.64
CA MET A 277 -14.22 -7.57 5.49
C MET A 277 -14.52 -6.65 6.67
N VAL A 278 -15.81 -6.52 6.99
CA VAL A 278 -16.30 -5.89 8.21
C VAL A 278 -17.44 -6.76 8.76
N VAL A 279 -17.30 -7.21 10.00
CA VAL A 279 -18.28 -8.08 10.65
C VAL A 279 -18.94 -7.31 11.80
N ASP A 280 -20.27 -7.17 11.73
CA ASP A 280 -21.05 -6.62 12.83
C ASP A 280 -21.51 -7.77 13.74
N LEU A 281 -20.87 -7.90 14.90
CA LEU A 281 -21.17 -8.96 15.87
C LEU A 281 -22.53 -8.78 16.57
N SER A 282 -23.14 -7.59 16.49
CA SER A 282 -24.48 -7.33 17.02
C SER A 282 -25.57 -7.69 16.02
N HIS A 283 -25.25 -7.64 14.71
CA HIS A 283 -26.18 -7.95 13.63
C HIS A 283 -25.44 -8.50 12.40
N PHE A 284 -25.23 -9.81 12.36
CA PHE A 284 -24.40 -10.44 11.33
C PHE A 284 -24.83 -10.16 9.88
N ASP A 285 -26.13 -10.04 9.59
CA ASP A 285 -26.62 -9.72 8.23
C ASP A 285 -26.28 -8.28 7.77
N ALA A 286 -25.83 -7.40 8.67
CA ALA A 286 -25.29 -6.08 8.33
C ALA A 286 -23.77 -6.11 8.02
N SER A 287 -23.14 -7.28 8.10
CA SER A 287 -21.73 -7.45 7.74
C SER A 287 -21.53 -7.30 6.23
N GLY A 288 -20.31 -6.94 5.84
CA GLY A 288 -19.92 -6.78 4.45
C GLY A 288 -18.55 -7.38 4.17
N TRP A 289 -18.36 -7.87 2.96
CA TRP A 289 -17.08 -8.35 2.47
C TRP A 289 -16.89 -8.02 1.00
N ASN A 290 -15.69 -8.18 0.48
CA ASN A 290 -15.43 -8.04 -0.94
C ASN A 290 -14.13 -8.74 -1.32
N HIS A 291 -14.13 -9.45 -2.44
CA HIS A 291 -12.94 -10.04 -3.04
C HIS A 291 -12.45 -9.19 -4.22
N LEU A 292 -11.14 -9.22 -4.51
CA LEU A 292 -10.54 -8.50 -5.64
C LEU A 292 -11.26 -8.74 -6.99
N THR A 293 -11.64 -9.99 -7.23
CA THR A 293 -12.21 -10.47 -8.49
C THR A 293 -13.71 -10.75 -8.36
N GLY A 294 -14.05 -11.97 -7.97
CA GLY A 294 -15.36 -12.58 -7.95
C GLY A 294 -15.22 -13.99 -7.38
N ALA A 295 -16.34 -14.66 -7.15
CA ALA A 295 -16.34 -15.98 -6.52
C ALA A 295 -15.85 -17.12 -7.45
N SER A 296 -15.86 -16.92 -8.76
CA SER A 296 -15.50 -17.96 -9.75
C SER A 296 -14.09 -17.78 -10.30
N GLY A 297 -13.36 -18.89 -10.43
CA GLY A 297 -12.09 -18.94 -11.18
C GLY A 297 -12.25 -19.20 -12.68
N HIS A 298 -13.48 -19.39 -13.17
CA HIS A 298 -13.75 -19.67 -14.59
C HIS A 298 -13.87 -18.35 -15.37
N ALA A 299 -12.96 -18.09 -16.31
CA ALA A 299 -12.78 -16.79 -16.99
C ALA A 299 -14.03 -16.22 -17.70
N PHE A 300 -15.01 -17.06 -18.04
CA PHE A 300 -16.24 -16.68 -18.72
C PHE A 300 -17.50 -16.84 -17.86
N HIS A 301 -17.34 -17.16 -16.59
CA HIS A 301 -18.44 -17.14 -15.63
C HIS A 301 -18.77 -15.70 -15.25
N GLU A 302 -20.04 -15.39 -14.98
CA GLU A 302 -20.47 -14.04 -14.61
C GLU A 302 -19.75 -13.52 -13.35
N ASN A 303 -19.60 -14.41 -12.35
CA ASN A 303 -18.86 -14.14 -11.12
C ASN A 303 -17.32 -14.23 -11.22
N TYR A 304 -16.72 -14.03 -12.41
CA TYR A 304 -15.26 -14.01 -12.56
C TYR A 304 -14.64 -12.69 -12.08
N THR A 305 -15.30 -11.56 -12.35
CA THR A 305 -14.87 -10.21 -11.95
C THR A 305 -16.05 -9.30 -11.55
N ASP A 306 -17.15 -9.90 -11.11
CA ASP A 306 -18.38 -9.21 -10.70
C ASP A 306 -18.16 -8.29 -9.49
N GLN A 307 -17.19 -8.60 -8.64
CA GLN A 307 -16.87 -7.79 -7.45
C GLN A 307 -15.79 -6.73 -7.69
N THR A 308 -15.03 -6.82 -8.79
CA THR A 308 -13.87 -5.94 -9.06
C THR A 308 -14.22 -4.46 -9.03
N ALA A 309 -15.35 -4.05 -9.60
CA ALA A 309 -15.76 -2.64 -9.59
C ALA A 309 -16.03 -2.13 -8.17
N THR A 310 -16.71 -2.93 -7.35
CA THR A 310 -16.94 -2.63 -5.93
C THR A 310 -15.60 -2.62 -5.18
N TRP A 311 -14.69 -3.54 -5.48
CA TRP A 311 -13.37 -3.62 -4.83
C TRP A 311 -12.50 -2.41 -5.16
N GLN A 312 -12.54 -1.94 -6.41
CA GLN A 312 -11.83 -0.76 -6.88
C GLN A 312 -12.28 0.51 -6.13
N ALA A 313 -13.57 0.59 -5.81
CA ALA A 313 -14.16 1.67 -5.02
C ALA A 313 -14.04 1.47 -3.49
N ALA A 314 -13.24 0.50 -3.04
CA ALA A 314 -13.12 0.08 -1.63
C ALA A 314 -14.49 -0.22 -0.96
N GLY A 315 -15.47 -0.64 -1.75
CA GLY A 315 -16.79 -1.03 -1.29
C GLY A 315 -16.84 -2.44 -0.73
N LEU A 316 -17.97 -2.76 -0.09
CA LEU A 316 -18.31 -4.09 0.40
C LEU A 316 -19.64 -4.53 -0.22
N ILE A 317 -19.77 -5.82 -0.49
CA ILE A 317 -21.04 -6.49 -0.79
C ILE A 317 -21.61 -7.11 0.50
N PRO A 318 -22.94 -7.26 0.63
CA PRO A 318 -23.55 -7.85 1.82
C PRO A 318 -23.04 -9.26 2.11
N TRP A 319 -22.81 -9.58 3.38
CA TRP A 319 -22.56 -10.93 3.84
C TRP A 319 -23.80 -11.50 4.53
N ALA A 320 -24.67 -12.14 3.75
CA ALA A 320 -25.84 -12.83 4.29
C ALA A 320 -25.41 -13.97 5.24
N PHE A 321 -25.93 -13.96 6.47
CA PHE A 321 -25.59 -14.92 7.52
C PHE A 321 -26.81 -15.74 7.96
N THR A 322 -27.94 -15.09 8.23
CA THR A 322 -29.15 -15.82 8.63
C THR A 322 -29.70 -16.65 7.48
N ARG A 323 -30.39 -17.75 7.79
CA ARG A 323 -30.98 -18.62 6.76
C ARG A 323 -31.91 -17.85 5.83
N ASP A 324 -32.69 -16.93 6.37
CA ASP A 324 -33.65 -16.14 5.57
C ASP A 324 -32.91 -15.17 4.65
N ALA A 325 -31.87 -14.48 5.13
CA ALA A 325 -31.02 -13.62 4.30
C ALA A 325 -30.30 -14.40 3.20
N VAL A 326 -29.72 -15.56 3.53
CA VAL A 326 -29.07 -16.45 2.55
C VAL A 326 -30.07 -16.92 1.51
N THR A 327 -31.27 -17.35 1.94
CA THR A 327 -32.33 -17.80 1.02
C THR A 327 -32.77 -16.66 0.09
N ALA A 328 -32.92 -15.45 0.62
CA ALA A 328 -33.31 -14.27 -0.16
C ALA A 328 -32.24 -13.85 -1.18
N ALA A 329 -30.97 -14.03 -0.85
CA ALA A 329 -29.84 -13.71 -1.73
C ALA A 329 -29.44 -14.86 -2.68
N THR A 330 -30.08 -16.04 -2.60
CA THR A 330 -29.69 -17.20 -3.39
C THR A 330 -30.13 -17.06 -4.86
N GLU A 331 -29.17 -17.13 -5.78
CA GLU A 331 -29.43 -17.15 -7.23
C GLU A 331 -29.48 -18.58 -7.81
N HIS A 332 -28.65 -19.48 -7.29
CA HIS A 332 -28.54 -20.87 -7.74
C HIS A 332 -28.51 -21.84 -6.57
N THR A 333 -29.07 -23.04 -6.76
CA THR A 333 -29.08 -24.10 -5.75
C THR A 333 -28.63 -25.43 -6.37
N LEU A 334 -27.66 -26.07 -5.73
CA LEU A 334 -27.23 -27.43 -6.03
C LEU A 334 -27.48 -28.32 -4.80
N THR A 335 -28.19 -29.43 -4.99
CA THR A 335 -28.37 -30.45 -3.95
C THR A 335 -27.43 -31.61 -4.24
N LEU A 336 -26.53 -31.93 -3.29
CA LEU A 336 -25.65 -33.09 -3.36
C LEU A 336 -26.25 -34.22 -2.51
N GLU A 337 -26.64 -35.31 -3.16
CA GLU A 337 -27.17 -36.49 -2.49
C GLU A 337 -26.06 -37.56 -2.37
N PRO A 338 -25.92 -38.24 -1.23
CA PRO A 338 -25.01 -39.38 -1.10
C PRO A 338 -25.35 -40.47 -2.13
N ALA A 339 -24.33 -41.11 -2.70
CA ALA A 339 -24.54 -42.33 -3.46
C ALA A 339 -25.00 -43.45 -2.51
N ASN A 340 -26.10 -44.12 -2.85
CA ASN A 340 -26.66 -45.25 -2.09
C ASN A 340 -25.73 -46.47 -2.05
#